data_AF-A0A1M6Q448-F1
#
_entry.id   AF-A0A1M6Q448-F1
#
_cell.length_a   1.000
_cell.length_b   1.000
_cell.length_c   1.000
_cell.angle_alpha   90.00
_cell.angle_beta   90.00
_cell.angle_gamma   90.00
#
_symmetry.space_group_name_H-M   'P 1'
#
loop_
_entity.id
_entity.type
_entity.pdbx_description
1 polymer ?
#
loop_
_entity_poly.entity_id
_entity_poly.type
_entity_poly.pdbx_seq_one_letter_code
_entity_poly.pdbx_strand_id
1 'polypeptide(L)'
;MKVEQIYTGCLAQGAYYITSENEAAIIDPLREVKPYLDRLEKDQVKLKYIFETHFHADFVSGHLDLSKKTDALIVYGPTAQPEFEAIIAEDGQIFEIGKIKIKVLHTPGHTLESSTFLLMDEDGKETAIFSGDTLFLGDVGRPDLAQKAGEITEKDLAGMLYESLQSKILPLDDSITVYPAHGAGSACGKNMQKETVDTLGNQKRTNYALNQPDKESFITEVLDGLTAPPKYFGMNVAMNKGGYESFDQVLKKGNHPLSVEDFEIAAEETGALILDTRSAAIFHKGFVPNSINIGIKGDFAPWVGAMIVDVQQPILLVSDEGTEEEVITRLSRVGFDNVIGFLEGGFEAWKNSGKETDEIKRITAEEFGEEFTENVKVIDVRKETEYEAEHINEAYSKPLAYINDWVNSVDNSEHFYIHCAGGYRSMIAASILQARGYRNFTEIDGGFNAIKNTEKFPLSNFVCQTKTL
;
A
#
# COMPACT_ATOMS: atom_id res chain seq x y z
N MET A 1 -3.65 20.98 -23.96
CA MET A 1 -3.12 19.87 -23.12
C MET A 1 -3.57 20.07 -21.68
N LYS A 2 -4.03 19.03 -21.01
CA LYS A 2 -4.31 19.04 -19.57
C LYS A 2 -3.73 17.77 -18.94
N VAL A 3 -3.03 17.91 -17.83
CA VAL A 3 -2.52 16.81 -16.98
C VAL A 3 -3.21 16.92 -15.62
N GLU A 4 -3.86 15.85 -15.18
CA GLU A 4 -4.54 15.76 -13.88
C GLU A 4 -3.99 14.55 -13.14
N GLN A 5 -3.51 14.77 -11.91
CA GLN A 5 -3.13 13.68 -11.00
C GLN A 5 -4.37 13.19 -10.26
N ILE A 6 -4.54 11.88 -10.22
CA ILE A 6 -5.57 11.17 -9.48
C ILE A 6 -4.83 10.39 -8.38
N TYR A 7 -4.78 10.97 -7.19
CA TYR A 7 -3.98 10.45 -6.08
C TYR A 7 -4.84 9.69 -5.07
N THR A 8 -4.45 8.45 -4.75
CA THR A 8 -5.12 7.60 -3.78
C THR A 8 -4.31 7.54 -2.49
N GLY A 9 -4.76 8.30 -1.49
CA GLY A 9 -4.04 8.48 -0.23
C GLY A 9 -3.74 7.18 0.53
N CYS A 10 -4.64 6.19 0.50
CA CYS A 10 -4.45 4.94 1.25
C CYS A 10 -3.35 4.02 0.68
N LEU A 11 -2.91 4.25 -0.56
CA LEU A 11 -1.77 3.55 -1.18
C LEU A 11 -0.60 4.51 -1.45
N ALA A 12 -0.78 5.79 -1.19
CA ALA A 12 0.11 6.85 -1.62
C ALA A 12 0.46 6.74 -3.13
N GLN A 13 -0.53 6.38 -3.96
CA GLN A 13 -0.37 6.09 -5.39
C GLN A 13 -0.94 7.22 -6.24
N GLY A 14 -0.22 7.60 -7.31
CA GLY A 14 -0.63 8.59 -8.29
C GLY A 14 -0.87 7.97 -9.66
N ALA A 15 -2.11 8.02 -10.13
CA ALA A 15 -2.46 7.80 -11.52
C ALA A 15 -2.56 9.13 -12.27
N TYR A 16 -2.30 9.14 -13.59
CA TYR A 16 -2.27 10.38 -14.37
C TYR A 16 -3.24 10.33 -15.54
N TYR A 17 -4.11 11.34 -15.63
CA TYR A 17 -5.05 11.52 -16.73
C TYR A 17 -4.58 12.69 -17.61
N ILE A 18 -4.28 12.39 -18.87
CA ILE A 18 -3.68 13.33 -19.82
C ILE A 18 -4.64 13.48 -21.01
N THR A 19 -4.97 14.71 -21.38
CA THR A 19 -5.86 14.99 -22.53
C THR A 19 -5.27 16.02 -23.48
N SER A 20 -5.55 15.79 -24.77
CA SER A 20 -5.20 16.68 -25.86
C SER A 20 -6.20 16.52 -26.99
N GLU A 21 -6.87 17.61 -27.35
CA GLU A 21 -7.98 17.61 -28.30
C GLU A 21 -9.07 16.62 -27.89
N ASN A 22 -9.38 15.63 -28.74
CA ASN A 22 -10.38 14.60 -28.49
C ASN A 22 -9.79 13.26 -28.04
N GLU A 23 -8.51 13.22 -27.67
CA GLU A 23 -7.80 12.01 -27.24
C GLU A 23 -7.30 12.12 -25.79
N ALA A 24 -7.22 10.97 -25.11
CA ALA A 24 -6.70 10.84 -23.77
C ALA A 24 -5.68 9.70 -23.64
N ALA A 25 -4.81 9.82 -22.66
CA ALA A 25 -3.98 8.75 -22.13
C ALA A 25 -4.13 8.68 -20.60
N ILE A 26 -4.03 7.48 -20.06
CA ILE A 26 -3.96 7.25 -18.62
C ILE A 26 -2.66 6.52 -18.30
N ILE A 27 -2.01 6.90 -17.21
CA ILE A 27 -0.80 6.25 -16.70
C ILE A 27 -1.08 5.65 -15.33
N ASP A 28 -0.72 4.38 -15.15
CA ASP A 28 -0.84 3.60 -13.91
C ASP A 28 -2.25 3.66 -13.27
N PRO A 29 -3.33 3.29 -14.00
CA PRO A 29 -4.69 3.31 -13.46
C PRO A 29 -4.86 2.34 -12.28
N LEU A 30 -5.61 2.77 -11.28
CA LEU A 30 -6.06 1.93 -10.18
C LEU A 30 -7.11 0.91 -10.63
N ARG A 31 -7.32 -0.09 -9.76
CA ARG A 31 -8.23 -1.22 -9.93
C ARG A 31 -9.62 -0.84 -10.42
N GLU A 32 -10.28 0.07 -9.73
CA GLU A 32 -11.63 0.50 -10.06
C GLU A 32 -11.63 1.56 -11.17
N VAL A 33 -12.18 1.20 -12.33
CA VAL A 33 -12.01 2.03 -13.53
C VAL A 33 -13.10 3.09 -13.74
N LYS A 34 -14.18 3.05 -12.95
CA LYS A 34 -15.33 3.94 -13.10
C LYS A 34 -14.95 5.43 -13.06
N PRO A 35 -14.09 5.91 -12.13
CA PRO A 35 -13.70 7.32 -12.10
C PRO A 35 -13.02 7.80 -13.39
N TYR A 36 -12.28 6.93 -14.07
CA TYR A 36 -11.65 7.23 -15.37
C TYR A 36 -12.69 7.30 -16.49
N LEU A 37 -13.63 6.34 -16.53
CA LEU A 37 -14.70 6.31 -17.53
C LEU A 37 -15.61 7.53 -17.44
N ASP A 38 -16.05 7.88 -16.23
CA ASP A 38 -16.86 9.08 -15.98
C ASP A 38 -16.13 10.34 -16.45
N ARG A 39 -14.80 10.38 -16.30
CA ARG A 39 -13.97 11.49 -16.75
C ARG A 39 -13.90 11.59 -18.27
N LEU A 40 -13.64 10.46 -18.94
CA LEU A 40 -13.59 10.38 -20.40
C LEU A 40 -14.90 10.85 -21.03
N GLU A 41 -16.05 10.44 -20.46
CA GLU A 41 -17.38 10.87 -20.90
C GLU A 41 -17.58 12.37 -20.68
N LYS A 42 -17.28 12.87 -19.49
CA LYS A 42 -17.42 14.29 -19.14
C LYS A 42 -16.59 15.20 -20.04
N ASP A 43 -15.36 14.80 -20.34
CA ASP A 43 -14.42 15.59 -21.13
C ASP A 43 -14.60 15.33 -22.65
N GLN A 44 -15.48 14.39 -23.04
CA GLN A 44 -15.80 14.02 -24.43
C GLN A 44 -14.57 13.61 -25.25
N VAL A 45 -13.68 12.83 -24.64
CA VAL A 45 -12.44 12.36 -25.26
C VAL A 45 -12.40 10.83 -25.35
N LYS A 46 -11.66 10.31 -26.33
CA LYS A 46 -11.41 8.88 -26.48
C LYS A 46 -10.10 8.49 -25.80
N LEU A 47 -10.14 7.50 -24.91
CA LEU A 47 -8.91 6.91 -24.37
C LEU A 47 -8.20 6.12 -25.47
N LYS A 48 -6.93 6.45 -25.71
CA LYS A 48 -6.12 5.83 -26.76
C LYS A 48 -5.10 4.86 -26.20
N TYR A 49 -4.43 5.26 -25.12
CA TYR A 49 -3.37 4.49 -24.48
C TYR A 49 -3.57 4.42 -22.97
N ILE A 50 -3.24 3.25 -22.43
CA ILE A 50 -3.05 3.01 -21.00
C ILE A 50 -1.58 2.67 -20.84
N PHE A 51 -0.81 3.59 -20.28
CA PHE A 51 0.60 3.37 -20.02
C PHE A 51 0.78 2.78 -18.64
N GLU A 52 1.57 1.73 -18.56
CA GLU A 52 2.01 1.12 -17.31
C GLU A 52 3.52 1.34 -17.19
N THR A 53 3.94 2.02 -16.13
CA THR A 53 5.36 2.31 -15.91
C THR A 53 6.13 1.03 -15.59
N HIS A 54 5.50 0.06 -14.92
CA HIS A 54 6.06 -1.24 -14.56
C HIS A 54 4.94 -2.20 -14.12
N PHE A 55 5.27 -3.47 -13.84
CA PHE A 55 4.34 -4.37 -13.14
C PHE A 55 4.29 -4.00 -11.65
N HIS A 56 3.25 -3.27 -11.25
CA HIS A 56 3.06 -2.82 -9.87
C HIS A 56 3.00 -4.01 -8.89
N ALA A 57 3.60 -3.82 -7.72
CA ALA A 57 3.68 -4.86 -6.68
C ALA A 57 2.77 -4.56 -5.49
N ASP A 58 2.42 -3.30 -5.27
CA ASP A 58 1.68 -2.85 -4.10
C ASP A 58 0.17 -2.73 -4.36
N PHE A 59 -0.25 -2.64 -5.63
CA PHE A 59 -1.65 -2.65 -6.06
C PHE A 59 -1.88 -3.45 -7.35
N VAL A 60 -3.14 -3.81 -7.60
CA VAL A 60 -3.61 -4.41 -8.86
C VAL A 60 -4.14 -3.29 -9.75
N SER A 61 -3.51 -3.07 -10.90
CA SER A 61 -3.89 -2.01 -11.83
C SER A 61 -5.25 -2.29 -12.47
N GLY A 62 -5.91 -1.25 -12.97
CA GLY A 62 -7.16 -1.32 -13.74
C GLY A 62 -6.97 -1.44 -15.25
N HIS A 63 -5.73 -1.61 -15.73
CA HIS A 63 -5.40 -1.59 -17.17
C HIS A 63 -6.26 -2.55 -18.01
N LEU A 64 -6.50 -3.78 -17.55
CA LEU A 64 -7.30 -4.75 -18.32
C LEU A 64 -8.76 -4.35 -18.41
N ASP A 65 -9.36 -3.89 -17.31
CA ASP A 65 -10.76 -3.48 -17.28
C ASP A 65 -10.98 -2.21 -18.10
N LEU A 66 -10.04 -1.28 -18.01
CA LEU A 66 -10.10 -0.03 -18.75
C LEU A 66 -9.91 -0.28 -20.25
N SER A 67 -8.96 -1.13 -20.64
CA SER A 67 -8.77 -1.53 -22.04
C SER A 67 -10.02 -2.20 -22.61
N LYS A 68 -10.58 -3.19 -21.91
CA LYS A 68 -11.82 -3.88 -22.34
C LYS A 68 -13.02 -2.96 -22.49
N LYS A 69 -13.14 -1.93 -21.64
CA LYS A 69 -14.27 -0.98 -21.66
C LYS A 69 -14.11 0.17 -22.65
N THR A 70 -12.91 0.41 -23.19
CA THR A 70 -12.61 1.58 -24.03
C THR A 70 -11.93 1.28 -25.37
N ASP A 71 -11.51 0.04 -25.59
CA ASP A 71 -10.62 -0.39 -26.68
C ASP A 71 -9.25 0.31 -26.70
N ALA A 72 -8.85 0.93 -25.58
CA ALA A 72 -7.54 1.57 -25.46
C ALA A 72 -6.42 0.52 -25.39
N LEU A 73 -5.28 0.85 -26.00
CA LEU A 73 -4.12 -0.04 -26.07
C LEU A 73 -3.29 0.09 -24.80
N ILE A 74 -2.98 -1.06 -24.18
CA ILE A 74 -2.07 -1.11 -23.03
C ILE A 74 -0.63 -1.04 -23.55
N VAL A 75 0.20 -0.22 -22.91
CA VAL A 75 1.60 0.01 -23.28
C VAL A 75 2.49 -0.23 -22.07
N TYR A 76 3.45 -1.14 -22.23
CA TYR A 76 4.55 -1.35 -21.29
C TYR A 76 5.88 -1.00 -21.93
N GLY A 77 6.90 -0.80 -21.09
CA GLY A 77 8.28 -0.60 -21.50
C GLY A 77 8.98 -1.83 -22.10
N PRO A 78 10.24 -1.67 -22.54
CA PRO A 78 11.06 -2.79 -23.00
C PRO A 78 11.15 -3.90 -21.96
N THR A 79 11.33 -5.14 -22.42
CA THR A 79 11.48 -6.36 -21.59
C THR A 79 10.25 -6.83 -20.82
N ALA A 80 9.14 -6.08 -20.84
CA ALA A 80 7.88 -6.54 -20.29
C ALA A 80 7.38 -7.82 -21.00
N GLN A 81 6.81 -8.74 -20.23
CA GLN A 81 6.30 -10.03 -20.71
C GLN A 81 4.91 -10.33 -20.11
N PRO A 82 3.87 -9.54 -20.43
CA PRO A 82 2.51 -9.83 -19.96
C PRO A 82 1.94 -11.08 -20.65
N GLU A 83 0.98 -11.74 -20.01
CA GLU A 83 0.23 -12.88 -20.56
C GLU A 83 -1.04 -12.44 -21.31
N PHE A 84 -1.17 -11.14 -21.56
CA PHE A 84 -2.25 -10.49 -22.30
C PHE A 84 -1.68 -9.62 -23.42
N GLU A 85 -2.55 -9.18 -24.34
CA GLU A 85 -2.15 -8.31 -25.44
C GLU A 85 -1.78 -6.91 -24.94
N ALA A 86 -0.55 -6.50 -25.23
CA ALA A 86 -0.04 -5.15 -24.94
C ALA A 86 1.01 -4.76 -25.97
N ILE A 87 1.19 -3.46 -26.16
CA ILE A 87 2.34 -2.91 -26.89
C ILE A 87 3.55 -2.95 -25.95
N ILE A 88 4.57 -3.69 -26.35
CA ILE A 88 5.88 -3.66 -25.69
C ILE A 88 6.72 -2.63 -26.42
N ALA A 89 6.86 -1.46 -25.82
CA ALA A 89 7.52 -0.33 -26.46
C ALA A 89 9.05 -0.52 -26.52
N GLU A 90 9.67 0.08 -27.52
CA GLU A 90 11.13 0.25 -27.58
C GLU A 90 11.57 1.51 -26.83
N ASP A 91 12.82 1.53 -26.34
CA ASP A 91 13.40 2.75 -25.77
C ASP A 91 13.42 3.88 -26.81
N GLY A 92 12.91 5.04 -26.44
CA GLY A 92 12.76 6.20 -27.31
C GLY A 92 11.54 6.18 -28.23
N GLN A 93 10.69 5.14 -28.19
CA GLN A 93 9.46 5.08 -28.97
C GLN A 93 8.51 6.23 -28.59
N ILE A 94 7.83 6.78 -29.59
CA ILE A 94 6.91 7.92 -29.45
C ILE A 94 5.47 7.49 -29.70
N PHE A 95 4.57 7.92 -28.84
CA PHE A 95 3.13 7.75 -28.93
C PHE A 95 2.46 9.12 -29.04
N GLU A 96 1.58 9.29 -30.03
CA GLU A 96 0.86 10.55 -30.27
C GLU A 96 -0.52 10.53 -29.62
N ILE A 97 -0.86 11.58 -28.88
CA ILE A 97 -2.19 11.79 -28.28
C ILE A 97 -2.67 13.20 -28.65
N GLY A 98 -3.61 13.31 -29.59
CA GLY A 98 -3.99 14.59 -30.20
C GLY A 98 -2.75 15.31 -30.74
N LYS A 99 -2.44 16.48 -30.18
CA LYS A 99 -1.24 17.28 -30.52
C LYS A 99 0.01 17.01 -29.68
N ILE A 100 -0.10 16.23 -28.61
CA ILE A 100 1.03 15.98 -27.70
C ILE A 100 1.68 14.64 -28.02
N LYS A 101 2.89 14.44 -27.49
CA LYS A 101 3.65 13.20 -27.66
C LYS A 101 4.14 12.69 -26.32
N ILE A 102 4.12 11.37 -26.15
CA ILE A 102 4.76 10.68 -25.04
C ILE A 102 5.90 9.84 -25.59
N LYS A 103 7.11 10.06 -25.10
CA LYS A 103 8.30 9.27 -25.43
C LYS A 103 8.63 8.32 -24.29
N VAL A 104 8.85 7.06 -24.62
CA VAL A 104 9.27 6.04 -23.65
C VAL A 104 10.76 6.19 -23.38
N LEU A 105 11.13 6.24 -22.10
CA LEU A 105 12.51 6.13 -21.64
C LEU A 105 12.63 4.84 -20.83
N HIS A 106 13.41 3.87 -21.31
CA HIS A 106 13.63 2.65 -20.56
C HIS A 106 14.53 2.95 -19.36
N THR A 107 13.99 2.73 -18.16
CA THR A 107 14.63 3.09 -16.89
C THR A 107 14.62 1.91 -15.92
N PRO A 108 15.29 0.78 -16.26
CA PRO A 108 15.35 -0.38 -15.38
C PRO A 108 16.03 -0.02 -14.06
N GLY A 109 15.57 -0.65 -12.98
CA GLY A 109 16.12 -0.44 -11.65
C GLY A 109 15.17 -0.94 -10.57
N HIS A 110 14.01 -0.29 -10.44
CA HIS A 110 12.95 -0.78 -9.56
C HIS A 110 12.43 -2.15 -10.03
N THR A 111 12.10 -2.23 -11.32
CA THR A 111 11.89 -3.48 -12.07
C THR A 111 12.68 -3.44 -13.38
N LEU A 112 12.70 -4.55 -14.13
CA LEU A 112 13.47 -4.64 -15.38
C LEU A 112 12.79 -3.92 -16.54
N GLU A 113 11.46 -3.93 -16.55
CA GLU A 113 10.62 -3.27 -17.56
C GLU A 113 10.28 -1.82 -17.23
N SER A 114 10.66 -1.36 -16.02
CA SER A 114 10.46 0.01 -15.54
C SER A 114 10.77 1.04 -16.63
N SER A 115 9.80 1.91 -16.89
CA SER A 115 9.90 2.95 -17.90
C SER A 115 9.34 4.26 -17.41
N THR A 116 10.04 5.34 -17.76
CA THR A 116 9.61 6.71 -17.56
C THR A 116 8.97 7.23 -18.85
N PHE A 117 7.83 7.89 -18.73
CA PHE A 117 7.13 8.48 -19.89
C PHE A 117 7.37 9.99 -19.95
N LEU A 118 8.11 10.44 -20.96
CA LEU A 118 8.45 11.84 -21.19
C LEU A 118 7.38 12.53 -22.06
N LEU A 119 6.69 13.51 -21.49
CA LEU A 119 5.66 14.29 -22.12
C LEU A 119 6.25 15.47 -22.90
N MET A 120 5.90 15.56 -24.18
CA MET A 120 6.20 16.67 -25.07
C MET A 120 4.92 17.38 -25.50
N ASP A 121 4.94 18.71 -25.46
CA ASP A 121 3.80 19.54 -25.91
C ASP A 121 3.68 19.61 -27.45
N GLU A 122 2.76 20.44 -27.93
CA GLU A 122 2.47 20.58 -29.36
C GLU A 122 3.62 21.16 -30.19
N ASP A 123 4.53 21.89 -29.55
CA ASP A 123 5.74 22.45 -30.17
C ASP A 123 6.93 21.47 -30.07
N GLY A 124 6.73 20.30 -29.47
CA GLY A 124 7.76 19.30 -29.24
C GLY A 124 8.68 19.62 -28.06
N LYS A 125 8.31 20.57 -27.19
CA LYS A 125 9.07 20.88 -25.99
C LYS A 125 8.76 19.83 -24.92
N GLU A 126 9.81 19.31 -24.29
CA GLU A 126 9.72 18.43 -23.13
C GLU A 126 9.18 19.20 -21.92
N THR A 127 8.15 18.68 -21.25
CA THR A 127 7.44 19.42 -20.18
C THR A 127 7.37 18.66 -18.86
N ALA A 128 7.22 17.34 -18.92
CA ALA A 128 7.06 16.51 -17.73
C ALA A 128 7.55 15.08 -17.94
N ILE A 129 7.91 14.41 -16.86
CA ILE A 129 8.12 12.96 -16.82
C ILE A 129 7.12 12.32 -15.87
N PHE A 130 6.54 11.20 -16.28
CA PHE A 130 5.87 10.27 -15.40
C PHE A 130 6.85 9.16 -15.07
N SER A 131 7.50 9.29 -13.91
CA SER A 131 8.71 8.54 -13.56
C SER A 131 8.44 7.15 -13.00
N GLY A 132 7.17 6.78 -12.82
CA GLY A 132 6.81 5.54 -12.13
C GLY A 132 7.51 5.45 -10.78
N ASP A 133 8.11 4.29 -10.53
CA ASP A 133 8.94 4.03 -9.37
C ASP A 133 10.45 4.13 -9.68
N THR A 134 10.84 4.72 -10.83
CA THR A 134 12.27 5.02 -11.09
C THR A 134 12.76 6.18 -10.23
N LEU A 135 11.98 7.26 -10.16
CA LEU A 135 12.33 8.47 -9.40
C LEU A 135 11.12 8.94 -8.62
N PHE A 136 11.30 9.10 -7.31
CA PHE A 136 10.34 9.74 -6.41
C PHE A 136 10.80 11.14 -6.03
N LEU A 137 9.92 11.87 -5.36
CA LEU A 137 10.28 13.15 -4.76
C LEU A 137 11.04 12.90 -3.46
N GLY A 138 12.32 13.25 -3.44
CA GLY A 138 13.26 13.02 -2.34
C GLY A 138 13.84 11.60 -2.27
N ASP A 139 13.45 10.68 -3.16
CA ASP A 139 13.89 9.28 -3.13
C ASP A 139 13.87 8.62 -4.52
N VAL A 140 14.16 7.32 -4.59
CA VAL A 140 14.06 6.46 -5.78
C VAL A 140 13.38 5.13 -5.41
N GLY A 141 12.92 4.37 -6.40
CA GLY A 141 12.33 3.05 -6.14
C GLY A 141 13.32 2.07 -5.55
N ARG A 142 12.81 1.23 -4.64
CA ARG A 142 13.56 0.12 -4.06
C ARG A 142 14.01 -0.87 -5.15
N PRO A 143 15.28 -1.31 -5.17
CA PRO A 143 15.84 -2.18 -6.21
C PRO A 143 15.84 -3.67 -5.83
N ASP A 144 14.90 -4.14 -5.02
CA ASP A 144 14.90 -5.50 -4.45
C ASP A 144 13.62 -6.31 -4.75
N LEU A 145 12.67 -5.76 -5.53
CA LEU A 145 11.43 -6.47 -5.89
C LEU A 145 11.60 -7.43 -7.07
N ALA A 146 12.43 -7.08 -8.05
CA ALA A 146 12.62 -7.86 -9.27
C ALA A 146 13.79 -8.86 -9.20
N GLN A 147 14.15 -9.29 -7.98
CA GLN A 147 15.23 -10.25 -7.78
C GLN A 147 14.91 -11.59 -8.44
N LYS A 148 15.93 -12.19 -9.07
CA LYS A 148 15.86 -13.55 -9.62
C LYS A 148 17.01 -14.34 -9.01
N ALA A 149 16.68 -15.32 -8.17
CA ALA A 149 17.66 -16.11 -7.45
C ALA A 149 18.70 -16.70 -8.42
N GLY A 150 19.97 -16.32 -8.24
CA GLY A 150 21.09 -16.78 -9.07
C GLY A 150 21.30 -16.03 -10.40
N GLU A 151 20.47 -15.03 -10.73
CA GLU A 151 20.59 -14.25 -11.97
C GLU A 151 20.74 -12.75 -11.72
N ILE A 152 19.87 -12.16 -10.88
CA ILE A 152 19.80 -10.71 -10.66
C ILE A 152 19.65 -10.45 -9.16
N THR A 153 20.61 -9.70 -8.61
CA THR A 153 20.63 -9.29 -7.21
C THR A 153 20.09 -7.86 -7.03
N GLU A 154 19.78 -7.49 -5.79
CA GLU A 154 19.42 -6.10 -5.45
C GLU A 154 20.51 -5.08 -5.82
N LYS A 155 21.79 -5.49 -5.79
CA LYS A 155 22.92 -4.63 -6.19
C LYS A 155 22.97 -4.41 -7.69
N ASP A 156 22.61 -5.43 -8.48
CA ASP A 156 22.53 -5.31 -9.93
C ASP A 156 21.42 -4.34 -10.32
N LEU A 157 20.24 -4.49 -9.70
CA LEU A 157 19.09 -3.60 -9.88
C LEU A 157 19.40 -2.16 -9.45
N ALA A 158 20.05 -1.96 -8.31
CA ALA A 158 20.50 -0.63 -7.87
C ALA A 158 21.50 -0.03 -8.86
N GLY A 159 22.39 -0.87 -9.42
CA GLY A 159 23.32 -0.47 -10.46
C GLY A 159 22.64 -0.05 -11.76
N MET A 160 21.60 -0.77 -12.19
CA MET A 160 20.77 -0.41 -13.34
C MET A 160 20.03 0.89 -13.10
N LEU A 161 19.47 1.07 -11.89
CA LEU A 161 18.77 2.28 -11.50
C LEU A 161 19.68 3.51 -11.60
N TYR A 162 20.91 3.40 -11.10
CA TYR A 162 21.92 4.45 -11.25
C TYR A 162 22.17 4.82 -12.72
N GLU A 163 22.34 3.83 -13.59
CA GLU A 163 22.57 4.06 -15.03
C GLU A 163 21.36 4.70 -15.71
N SER A 164 20.14 4.26 -15.37
CA SER A 164 18.88 4.86 -15.82
C SER A 164 18.79 6.34 -15.44
N LEU A 165 19.06 6.66 -14.17
CA LEU A 165 19.04 8.04 -13.68
C LEU A 165 20.09 8.90 -14.38
N GLN A 166 21.33 8.43 -14.49
CA GLN A 166 22.44 9.18 -15.09
C GLN A 166 22.28 9.41 -16.60
N SER A 167 21.81 8.41 -17.33
CA SER A 167 21.77 8.44 -18.80
C SER A 167 20.46 8.94 -19.38
N LYS A 168 19.34 8.81 -18.67
CA LYS A 168 17.99 9.14 -19.17
C LYS A 168 17.34 10.31 -18.45
N ILE A 169 17.51 10.41 -17.12
CA ILE A 169 16.77 11.38 -16.31
C ILE A 169 17.57 12.65 -16.07
N LEU A 170 18.79 12.56 -15.56
CA LEU A 170 19.64 13.72 -15.28
C LEU A 170 19.98 14.60 -16.49
N PRO A 171 20.08 14.08 -17.73
CA PRO A 171 20.29 14.92 -18.91
C PRO A 171 19.09 15.81 -19.29
N LEU A 172 17.90 15.54 -18.77
CA LEU A 172 16.71 16.35 -19.05
C LEU A 172 16.80 17.74 -18.39
N ASP A 173 16.06 18.70 -18.93
CA ASP A 173 16.05 20.08 -18.46
C ASP A 173 15.52 20.22 -17.02
N ASP A 174 16.06 21.17 -16.26
CA ASP A 174 15.68 21.39 -14.85
C ASP A 174 14.22 21.83 -14.69
N SER A 175 13.60 22.39 -15.73
CA SER A 175 12.20 22.83 -15.72
C SER A 175 11.19 21.68 -15.87
N ILE A 176 11.63 20.46 -16.15
CA ILE A 176 10.76 19.29 -16.27
C ILE A 176 10.01 19.04 -14.97
N THR A 177 8.68 18.88 -15.07
CA THR A 177 7.85 18.47 -13.94
C THR A 177 7.95 16.96 -13.74
N VAL A 178 8.12 16.51 -12.49
CA VAL A 178 8.25 15.09 -12.12
C VAL A 178 6.96 14.62 -11.46
N TYR A 179 6.38 13.57 -12.05
CA TYR A 179 5.17 12.91 -11.62
C TYR A 179 5.46 11.43 -11.27
N PRO A 180 5.75 11.11 -10.00
CA PRO A 180 6.04 9.73 -9.59
C PRO A 180 4.77 8.86 -9.50
N ALA A 181 4.90 7.53 -9.54
CA ALA A 181 3.75 6.66 -9.25
C ALA A 181 3.41 6.60 -7.75
N HIS A 182 4.36 6.91 -6.86
CA HIS A 182 4.14 6.90 -5.41
C HIS A 182 4.67 8.14 -4.66
N GLY A 183 4.13 8.37 -3.46
CA GLY A 183 4.54 9.44 -2.53
C GLY A 183 4.68 8.97 -1.08
N ALA A 184 4.80 9.92 -0.15
CA ALA A 184 4.98 9.64 1.28
C ALA A 184 3.95 8.64 1.83
N GLY A 185 4.44 7.56 2.44
CA GLY A 185 3.63 6.49 3.04
C GLY A 185 3.65 5.17 2.26
N SER A 186 4.07 5.16 0.99
CA SER A 186 4.24 3.92 0.22
C SER A 186 5.44 3.09 0.70
N ALA A 187 5.33 1.76 0.57
CA ALA A 187 6.40 0.80 0.89
C ALA A 187 7.38 0.58 -0.29
N CYS A 188 7.18 1.27 -1.41
CA CYS A 188 8.04 1.22 -2.60
C CYS A 188 9.29 2.12 -2.49
N GLY A 189 9.32 3.05 -1.53
CA GLY A 189 10.46 3.93 -1.23
C GLY A 189 10.66 4.12 0.27
N LYS A 190 11.83 4.64 0.68
CA LYS A 190 12.20 4.83 2.10
C LYS A 190 11.87 6.21 2.66
N ASN A 191 12.09 7.28 1.90
CA ASN A 191 12.12 8.67 2.38
C ASN A 191 11.41 9.64 1.42
N MET A 192 10.24 9.25 0.91
CA MET A 192 9.48 10.08 -0.02
C MET A 192 8.92 11.35 0.63
N GLN A 193 8.94 12.45 -0.12
CA GLN A 193 8.37 13.74 0.25
C GLN A 193 6.83 13.69 0.29
N LYS A 194 6.22 14.64 1.01
CA LYS A 194 4.75 14.74 1.14
C LYS A 194 4.11 15.35 -0.11
N GLU A 195 4.83 16.23 -0.77
CA GLU A 195 4.49 16.78 -2.06
C GLU A 195 4.34 15.64 -3.07
N THR A 196 3.41 15.79 -4.01
CA THR A 196 3.10 14.74 -5.01
C THR A 196 3.58 15.12 -6.41
N VAL A 197 4.13 16.34 -6.58
CA VAL A 197 4.67 16.90 -7.82
C VAL A 197 5.80 17.87 -7.47
N ASP A 198 6.90 17.85 -8.24
CA ASP A 198 8.00 18.81 -8.12
C ASP A 198 8.75 18.96 -9.45
N THR A 199 9.77 19.83 -9.50
CA THR A 199 10.66 20.03 -10.65
C THR A 199 11.90 19.13 -10.56
N LEU A 200 12.37 18.68 -11.72
CA LEU A 200 13.61 17.90 -11.82
C LEU A 200 14.81 18.69 -11.28
N GLY A 201 14.88 20.01 -11.52
CA GLY A 201 15.94 20.85 -10.98
C GLY A 201 15.99 20.86 -9.44
N ASN A 202 14.84 20.85 -8.77
CA ASN A 202 14.83 20.74 -7.31
C ASN A 202 15.23 19.33 -6.84
N GLN A 203 14.80 18.29 -7.55
CA GLN A 203 15.19 16.91 -7.23
C GLN A 203 16.70 16.69 -7.44
N LYS A 204 17.29 17.19 -8.52
CA LYS A 204 18.75 17.18 -8.72
C LYS A 204 19.52 17.83 -7.56
N ARG A 205 18.94 18.85 -6.92
CA ARG A 205 19.57 19.54 -5.78
C ARG A 205 19.35 18.81 -4.45
N THR A 206 18.17 18.21 -4.24
CA THR A 206 17.72 17.80 -2.90
C THR A 206 17.56 16.30 -2.71
N ASN A 207 17.37 15.53 -3.78
CA ASN A 207 17.21 14.09 -3.72
C ASN A 207 18.56 13.44 -3.37
N TYR A 208 18.62 12.72 -2.25
CA TYR A 208 19.87 12.13 -1.76
C TYR A 208 20.47 11.15 -2.78
N ALA A 209 19.62 10.41 -3.50
CA ALA A 209 20.05 9.37 -4.44
C ALA A 209 20.69 9.99 -5.69
N LEU A 210 20.21 11.15 -6.15
CA LEU A 210 20.78 11.85 -7.31
C LEU A 210 22.12 12.54 -7.02
N ASN A 211 22.44 12.77 -5.75
CA ASN A 211 23.62 13.50 -5.29
C ASN A 211 24.80 12.59 -4.90
N GLN A 212 24.73 11.30 -5.22
CA GLN A 212 25.78 10.35 -4.89
C GLN A 212 27.02 10.55 -5.78
N PRO A 213 28.24 10.48 -5.23
CA PRO A 213 29.47 10.80 -5.98
C PRO A 213 29.80 9.78 -7.07
N ASP A 214 29.35 8.53 -6.92
CA ASP A 214 29.58 7.43 -7.84
C ASP A 214 28.54 6.31 -7.66
N LYS A 215 28.59 5.31 -8.55
CA LYS A 215 27.68 4.16 -8.58
C LYS A 215 27.76 3.31 -7.30
N GLU A 216 28.94 3.14 -6.71
CA GLU A 216 29.10 2.30 -5.52
C GLU A 216 28.48 2.95 -4.28
N SER A 217 28.67 4.27 -4.15
CA SER A 217 28.03 5.08 -3.12
C SER A 217 26.51 5.09 -3.27
N PHE A 218 26.02 5.18 -4.51
CA PHE A 218 24.59 5.05 -4.80
C PHE A 218 24.01 3.70 -4.36
N ILE A 219 24.65 2.59 -4.76
CA ILE A 219 24.19 1.25 -4.40
C ILE A 219 24.17 1.09 -2.88
N THR A 220 25.22 1.54 -2.19
CA THR A 220 25.29 1.48 -0.73
C THR A 220 24.16 2.27 -0.08
N GLU A 221 23.96 3.51 -0.51
CA GLU A 221 22.97 4.40 0.11
C GLU A 221 21.53 3.98 -0.19
N VAL A 222 21.21 3.52 -1.40
CA VAL A 222 19.85 3.08 -1.74
C VAL A 222 19.47 1.77 -1.02
N LEU A 223 20.44 0.87 -0.79
CA LEU A 223 20.22 -0.37 -0.07
C LEU A 223 20.21 -0.18 1.47
N ASP A 224 20.82 0.89 1.98
CA ASP A 224 20.85 1.21 3.41
C ASP A 224 19.43 1.44 3.97
N GLY A 225 19.05 0.67 5.00
CA GLY A 225 17.76 0.77 5.69
C GLY A 225 16.57 0.17 4.95
N LEU A 226 16.77 -0.60 3.86
CA LEU A 226 15.66 -1.33 3.22
C LEU A 226 15.15 -2.44 4.12
N THR A 227 13.83 -2.46 4.29
CA THR A 227 13.12 -3.55 4.98
C THR A 227 12.57 -4.54 3.95
N ALA A 228 12.36 -5.79 4.38
CA ALA A 228 11.79 -6.81 3.49
C ALA A 228 10.45 -6.32 2.89
N PRO A 229 10.20 -6.57 1.59
CA PRO A 229 8.94 -6.19 0.97
C PRO A 229 7.77 -6.97 1.59
N PRO A 230 6.56 -6.39 1.61
CA PRO A 230 5.36 -7.11 2.03
C PRO A 230 5.16 -8.41 1.23
N LYS A 231 4.79 -9.50 1.92
CA LYS A 231 4.73 -10.84 1.32
C LYS A 231 3.71 -10.97 0.18
N TYR A 232 2.67 -10.14 0.14
CA TYR A 232 1.66 -10.14 -0.93
C TYR A 232 2.16 -9.51 -2.24
N PHE A 233 3.29 -8.79 -2.24
CA PHE A 233 3.76 -8.05 -3.41
C PHE A 233 3.98 -8.95 -4.64
N GLY A 234 4.58 -10.12 -4.44
CA GLY A 234 4.80 -11.08 -5.53
C GLY A 234 3.49 -11.58 -6.17
N MET A 235 2.40 -11.65 -5.39
CA MET A 235 1.09 -12.04 -5.90
C MET A 235 0.47 -10.93 -6.76
N ASN A 236 0.59 -9.66 -6.37
CA ASN A 236 0.14 -8.53 -7.18
C ASN A 236 0.91 -8.42 -8.49
N VAL A 237 2.25 -8.61 -8.46
CA VAL A 237 3.05 -8.67 -9.70
C VAL A 237 2.53 -9.79 -10.61
N ALA A 238 2.26 -10.98 -10.05
CA ALA A 238 1.72 -12.10 -10.81
C ALA A 238 0.34 -11.77 -11.41
N MET A 239 -0.55 -11.10 -10.67
CA MET A 239 -1.86 -10.65 -11.17
C MET A 239 -1.71 -9.60 -12.28
N ASN A 240 -0.84 -8.60 -12.10
CA ASN A 240 -0.61 -7.56 -13.09
C ASN A 240 0.09 -8.08 -14.36
N LYS A 241 0.75 -9.24 -14.29
CA LYS A 241 1.39 -9.89 -15.44
C LYS A 241 0.49 -10.93 -16.12
N GLY A 242 -0.22 -11.74 -15.33
CA GLY A 242 -1.05 -12.86 -15.80
C GLY A 242 -2.50 -12.48 -16.11
N GLY A 243 -2.97 -11.39 -15.53
CA GLY A 243 -4.37 -10.97 -15.56
C GLY A 243 -5.19 -11.49 -14.39
N TYR A 244 -6.41 -10.98 -14.30
CA TYR A 244 -7.27 -11.10 -13.13
C TYR A 244 -8.75 -10.99 -13.54
N GLU A 245 -9.64 -11.35 -12.62
CA GLU A 245 -11.08 -11.12 -12.79
C GLU A 245 -11.39 -9.61 -12.84
N SER A 246 -12.41 -9.20 -13.61
CA SER A 246 -12.79 -7.79 -13.69
C SER A 246 -13.38 -7.31 -12.36
N PHE A 247 -13.11 -6.07 -11.99
CA PHE A 247 -13.60 -5.45 -10.76
C PHE A 247 -15.13 -5.54 -10.63
N ASP A 248 -15.88 -5.39 -11.73
CA ASP A 248 -17.35 -5.50 -11.70
C ASP A 248 -17.83 -6.88 -11.22
N GLN A 249 -17.11 -7.96 -11.53
CA GLN A 249 -17.45 -9.32 -11.06
C GLN A 249 -17.02 -9.53 -9.61
N VAL A 250 -15.84 -9.04 -9.23
CA VAL A 250 -15.36 -9.04 -7.84
C VAL A 250 -16.37 -8.32 -6.94
N LEU A 251 -16.80 -7.13 -7.33
CA LEU A 251 -17.80 -6.35 -6.60
C LEU A 251 -19.14 -7.08 -6.55
N LYS A 252 -19.61 -7.64 -7.66
CA LYS A 252 -20.86 -8.40 -7.70
C LYS A 252 -20.85 -9.62 -6.78
N LYS A 253 -19.72 -10.33 -6.70
CA LYS A 253 -19.54 -11.49 -5.84
C LYS A 253 -19.47 -11.09 -4.37
N GLY A 254 -18.63 -10.10 -4.04
CA GLY A 254 -18.40 -9.67 -2.67
C GLY A 254 -19.55 -8.89 -2.05
N ASN A 255 -20.29 -8.11 -2.87
CA ASN A 255 -21.41 -7.28 -2.41
C ASN A 255 -22.69 -8.11 -2.29
N HIS A 256 -22.59 -9.22 -1.55
CA HIS A 256 -23.65 -10.18 -1.29
C HIS A 256 -23.97 -10.21 0.21
N PRO A 257 -25.16 -9.72 0.62
CA PRO A 257 -25.58 -9.79 2.03
C PRO A 257 -25.88 -11.23 2.42
N LEU A 258 -25.40 -11.64 3.59
CA LEU A 258 -25.66 -12.93 4.21
C LEU A 258 -26.43 -12.73 5.51
N SER A 259 -27.46 -13.56 5.74
CA SER A 259 -28.11 -13.64 7.05
C SER A 259 -27.11 -14.08 8.13
N VAL A 260 -27.46 -13.92 9.41
CA VAL A 260 -26.58 -14.36 10.50
C VAL A 260 -26.28 -15.86 10.39
N GLU A 261 -27.30 -16.67 10.09
CA GLU A 261 -27.14 -18.11 9.90
C GLU A 261 -26.27 -18.45 8.68
N ASP A 262 -26.52 -17.82 7.52
CA ASP A 262 -25.73 -18.09 6.31
C ASP A 262 -24.28 -17.61 6.45
N PHE A 263 -24.04 -16.53 7.20
CA PHE A 263 -22.72 -16.00 7.48
C PHE A 263 -21.89 -16.96 8.34
N GLU A 264 -22.48 -17.52 9.40
CA GLU A 264 -21.84 -18.51 10.26
C GLU A 264 -21.52 -19.79 9.47
N ILE A 265 -22.49 -20.30 8.70
CA ILE A 265 -22.29 -21.47 7.84
C ILE A 265 -21.15 -21.22 6.84
N ALA A 266 -21.14 -20.07 6.18
CA ALA A 266 -20.08 -19.71 5.24
C ALA A 266 -18.71 -19.65 5.93
N ALA A 267 -18.62 -19.08 7.14
CA ALA A 267 -17.38 -19.00 7.89
C ALA A 267 -16.83 -20.42 8.21
N GLU A 268 -17.70 -21.33 8.65
CA GLU A 268 -17.35 -22.70 9.00
C GLU A 268 -16.99 -23.57 7.79
N GLU A 269 -17.79 -23.51 6.72
CA GLU A 269 -17.64 -24.39 5.56
C GLU A 269 -16.46 -24.00 4.66
N THR A 270 -16.18 -22.70 4.51
CA THR A 270 -15.13 -22.23 3.61
C THR A 270 -13.82 -21.92 4.31
N GLY A 271 -13.81 -21.88 5.65
CA GLY A 271 -12.66 -21.39 6.43
C GLY A 271 -12.34 -19.92 6.13
N ALA A 272 -13.37 -19.12 5.85
CA ALA A 272 -13.18 -17.71 5.53
C ALA A 272 -12.66 -16.94 6.73
N LEU A 273 -11.75 -16.00 6.48
CA LEU A 273 -11.33 -15.03 7.47
C LEU A 273 -12.46 -14.02 7.66
N ILE A 274 -12.94 -13.87 8.89
CA ILE A 274 -13.90 -12.83 9.24
C ILE A 274 -13.12 -11.52 9.44
N LEU A 275 -13.26 -10.60 8.49
CA LEU A 275 -12.60 -9.30 8.51
C LEU A 275 -13.59 -8.25 9.00
N ASP A 276 -13.35 -7.72 10.19
CA ASP A 276 -14.14 -6.64 10.77
C ASP A 276 -13.48 -5.30 10.50
N THR A 277 -14.15 -4.45 9.74
CA THR A 277 -13.62 -3.16 9.28
C THR A 277 -14.07 -1.96 10.12
N ARG A 278 -14.81 -2.22 11.20
CA ARG A 278 -15.25 -1.18 12.14
C ARG A 278 -14.05 -0.58 12.87
N SER A 279 -14.24 0.60 13.44
CA SER A 279 -13.16 1.29 14.17
C SER A 279 -12.75 0.52 15.43
N ALA A 280 -11.48 0.65 15.83
CA ALA A 280 -10.97 0.05 17.06
C ALA A 280 -11.78 0.43 18.32
N ALA A 281 -12.34 1.64 18.35
CA ALA A 281 -13.18 2.16 19.44
C ALA A 281 -14.58 1.51 19.53
N ILE A 282 -15.02 0.84 18.47
CA ILE A 282 -16.26 0.07 18.42
C ILE A 282 -15.94 -1.42 18.60
N PHE A 283 -14.98 -1.93 17.83
CA PHE A 283 -14.62 -3.35 17.80
C PHE A 283 -14.34 -3.92 19.19
N HIS A 284 -13.52 -3.24 20.00
CA HIS A 284 -13.10 -3.78 21.30
C HIS A 284 -14.26 -4.08 22.28
N LYS A 285 -15.43 -3.43 22.08
CA LYS A 285 -16.62 -3.59 22.93
C LYS A 285 -17.49 -4.79 22.56
N GLY A 286 -17.22 -5.43 21.44
CA GLY A 286 -18.04 -6.51 20.91
C GLY A 286 -17.76 -6.81 19.43
N PHE A 287 -17.47 -8.06 19.12
CA PHE A 287 -17.28 -8.56 17.75
C PHE A 287 -17.66 -10.04 17.61
N VAL A 288 -17.79 -10.48 16.35
CA VAL A 288 -18.00 -11.89 16.01
C VAL A 288 -16.74 -12.69 16.38
N PRO A 289 -16.83 -13.79 17.15
CA PRO A 289 -15.64 -14.55 17.57
C PRO A 289 -14.71 -14.90 16.40
N ASN A 290 -13.40 -14.92 16.67
CA ASN A 290 -12.33 -15.15 15.68
C ASN A 290 -12.18 -14.10 14.57
N SER A 291 -12.88 -12.96 14.65
CA SER A 291 -12.67 -11.86 13.71
C SER A 291 -11.30 -11.20 13.86
N ILE A 292 -10.72 -10.78 12.74
CA ILE A 292 -9.56 -9.89 12.70
C ILE A 292 -10.05 -8.47 12.41
N ASN A 293 -9.64 -7.50 13.23
CA ASN A 293 -9.99 -6.10 13.02
C ASN A 293 -8.92 -5.40 12.18
N ILE A 294 -9.31 -4.83 11.04
CA ILE A 294 -8.51 -3.86 10.30
C ILE A 294 -9.45 -2.73 9.89
N GLY A 295 -9.46 -1.65 10.67
CA GLY A 295 -10.43 -0.57 10.50
C GLY A 295 -10.27 0.17 9.16
N ILE A 296 -11.36 0.37 8.41
CA ILE A 296 -11.29 0.95 7.06
C ILE A 296 -10.70 2.37 7.03
N LYS A 297 -10.89 3.16 8.09
CA LYS A 297 -10.41 4.55 8.15
C LYS A 297 -8.89 4.70 8.33
N GLY A 298 -8.16 3.61 8.62
CA GLY A 298 -6.70 3.60 8.67
C GLY A 298 -6.07 3.21 7.34
N ASP A 299 -4.82 2.75 7.40
CA ASP A 299 -4.06 2.20 6.26
C ASP A 299 -4.56 0.77 5.90
N PHE A 300 -5.87 0.65 5.68
CA PHE A 300 -6.59 -0.61 5.56
C PHE A 300 -5.95 -1.58 4.55
N ALA A 301 -5.83 -1.17 3.28
CA ALA A 301 -5.37 -2.05 2.21
C ALA A 301 -3.92 -2.56 2.42
N PRO A 302 -2.93 -1.71 2.76
CA PRO A 302 -1.60 -2.19 3.14
C PRO A 302 -1.60 -3.17 4.32
N TRP A 303 -2.40 -2.92 5.38
CA TRP A 303 -2.47 -3.83 6.52
C TRP A 303 -3.17 -5.15 6.20
N VAL A 304 -4.19 -5.16 5.34
CA VAL A 304 -4.79 -6.39 4.80
C VAL A 304 -3.70 -7.21 4.10
N GLY A 305 -2.96 -6.59 3.17
CA GLY A 305 -1.88 -7.26 2.46
C GLY A 305 -0.79 -7.80 3.37
N ALA A 306 -0.39 -7.04 4.40
CA ALA A 306 0.64 -7.46 5.34
C ALA A 306 0.18 -8.57 6.30
N MET A 307 -1.09 -8.56 6.75
CA MET A 307 -1.59 -9.47 7.77
C MET A 307 -2.18 -10.76 7.19
N ILE A 308 -2.93 -10.67 6.10
CA ILE A 308 -3.60 -11.83 5.48
C ILE A 308 -2.65 -12.53 4.51
N VAL A 309 -1.80 -11.78 3.81
CA VAL A 309 -0.75 -12.24 2.89
C VAL A 309 -1.27 -12.96 1.63
N ASP A 310 -2.07 -14.00 1.78
CA ASP A 310 -2.62 -14.77 0.67
C ASP A 310 -3.83 -14.08 0.05
N VAL A 311 -3.65 -13.54 -1.15
CA VAL A 311 -4.71 -12.85 -1.91
C VAL A 311 -5.89 -13.76 -2.28
N GLN A 312 -5.72 -15.10 -2.20
CA GLN A 312 -6.78 -16.07 -2.46
C GLN A 312 -7.57 -16.46 -1.20
N GLN A 313 -7.15 -16.02 -0.01
CA GLN A 313 -7.86 -16.30 1.24
C GLN A 313 -9.33 -15.85 1.13
N PRO A 314 -10.31 -16.75 1.32
CA PRO A 314 -11.72 -16.35 1.37
C PRO A 314 -11.96 -15.37 2.54
N ILE A 315 -12.70 -14.30 2.28
CA ILE A 315 -13.00 -13.24 3.26
C ILE A 315 -14.51 -13.05 3.40
N LEU A 316 -14.96 -13.00 4.64
CA LEU A 316 -16.29 -12.55 5.04
C LEU A 316 -16.18 -11.19 5.74
N LEU A 317 -17.06 -10.26 5.41
CA LEU A 317 -16.98 -8.89 5.93
C LEU A 317 -17.98 -8.62 7.06
N VAL A 318 -17.49 -7.94 8.09
CA VAL A 318 -18.32 -7.23 9.07
C VAL A 318 -17.94 -5.75 8.97
N SER A 319 -18.85 -4.92 8.49
CA SER A 319 -18.61 -3.50 8.22
C SER A 319 -19.68 -2.60 8.83
N ASP A 320 -19.41 -1.30 8.84
CA ASP A 320 -20.47 -0.30 9.06
C ASP A 320 -21.41 -0.29 7.84
N GLU A 321 -22.72 -0.22 8.06
CA GLU A 321 -23.73 -0.24 6.99
C GLU A 321 -23.46 0.85 5.95
N GLY A 322 -23.46 0.47 4.67
CA GLY A 322 -23.21 1.37 3.54
C GLY A 322 -21.73 1.56 3.19
N THR A 323 -20.82 0.85 3.87
CA THR A 323 -19.38 0.88 3.56
C THR A 323 -18.88 -0.38 2.84
N GLU A 324 -19.74 -1.36 2.60
CA GLU A 324 -19.40 -2.68 2.04
C GLU A 324 -18.69 -2.56 0.69
N GLU A 325 -19.25 -1.77 -0.24
CA GLU A 325 -18.67 -1.53 -1.56
C GLU A 325 -17.30 -0.87 -1.47
N GLU A 326 -17.11 0.08 -0.53
CA GLU A 326 -15.80 0.71 -0.32
C GLU A 326 -14.77 -0.30 0.21
N VAL A 327 -15.17 -1.16 1.15
CA VAL A 327 -14.31 -2.23 1.68
C VAL A 327 -13.87 -3.16 0.55
N ILE A 328 -14.81 -3.67 -0.25
CA ILE A 328 -14.52 -4.58 -1.37
C ILE A 328 -13.62 -3.90 -2.40
N THR A 329 -13.91 -2.63 -2.73
CA THR A 329 -13.06 -1.83 -3.62
C THR A 329 -11.63 -1.77 -3.11
N ARG A 330 -11.43 -1.42 -1.83
CA ARG A 330 -10.09 -1.27 -1.25
C ARG A 330 -9.36 -2.60 -1.09
N LEU A 331 -10.06 -3.71 -0.86
CA LEU A 331 -9.49 -5.05 -0.89
C LEU A 331 -9.00 -5.43 -2.30
N SER A 332 -9.84 -5.19 -3.31
CA SER A 332 -9.50 -5.50 -4.71
C SER A 332 -8.30 -4.70 -5.21
N ARG A 333 -8.08 -3.47 -4.70
CA ARG A 333 -6.89 -2.67 -5.01
C ARG A 333 -5.59 -3.38 -4.65
N VAL A 334 -5.59 -4.25 -3.64
CA VAL A 334 -4.42 -5.05 -3.22
C VAL A 334 -4.57 -6.53 -3.56
N GLY A 335 -5.50 -6.88 -4.47
CA GLY A 335 -5.65 -8.23 -5.02
C GLY A 335 -6.54 -9.19 -4.24
N PHE A 336 -7.11 -8.77 -3.11
CA PHE A 336 -7.97 -9.60 -2.26
C PHE A 336 -9.40 -9.66 -2.83
N ASP A 337 -9.54 -10.31 -3.99
CA ASP A 337 -10.77 -10.40 -4.76
C ASP A 337 -11.74 -11.48 -4.22
N ASN A 338 -11.29 -12.36 -3.31
CA ASN A 338 -12.07 -13.49 -2.81
C ASN A 338 -12.99 -13.14 -1.62
N VAL A 339 -13.70 -12.02 -1.71
CA VAL A 339 -14.79 -11.70 -0.78
C VAL A 339 -16.01 -12.54 -1.15
N ILE A 340 -16.51 -13.34 -0.21
CA ILE A 340 -17.63 -14.27 -0.46
C ILE A 340 -18.99 -13.74 0.02
N GLY A 341 -18.99 -12.66 0.81
CA GLY A 341 -20.18 -11.96 1.27
C GLY A 341 -19.91 -11.09 2.49
N PHE A 342 -20.93 -10.40 2.96
CA PHE A 342 -20.89 -9.58 4.18
C PHE A 342 -22.09 -9.87 5.08
N LEU A 343 -21.93 -9.63 6.38
CA LEU A 343 -22.98 -9.84 7.36
C LEU A 343 -24.08 -8.77 7.23
N GLU A 344 -25.28 -9.18 6.82
CA GLU A 344 -26.43 -8.29 6.72
C GLU A 344 -26.80 -7.73 8.10
N GLY A 345 -26.89 -6.40 8.21
CA GLY A 345 -27.13 -5.70 9.48
C GLY A 345 -25.91 -5.67 10.43
N GLY A 346 -24.74 -6.15 9.97
CA GLY A 346 -23.47 -6.07 10.67
C GLY A 346 -23.47 -6.73 12.04
N PHE A 347 -22.53 -6.31 12.90
CA PHE A 347 -22.36 -6.91 14.23
C PHE A 347 -23.61 -6.80 15.13
N GLU A 348 -24.43 -5.76 14.97
CA GLU A 348 -25.65 -5.62 15.78
C GLU A 348 -26.67 -6.72 15.44
N ALA A 349 -26.80 -7.12 14.17
CA ALA A 349 -27.64 -8.25 13.79
C ALA A 349 -27.15 -9.57 14.43
N TRP A 350 -25.84 -9.82 14.36
CA TRP A 350 -25.21 -10.97 15.02
C TRP A 350 -25.50 -10.99 16.52
N LYS A 351 -25.27 -9.87 17.21
CA LYS A 351 -25.54 -9.75 18.64
C LYS A 351 -27.02 -9.97 18.99
N ASN A 352 -27.93 -9.38 18.21
CA ASN A 352 -29.37 -9.49 18.44
C ASN A 352 -29.93 -10.90 18.18
N SER A 353 -29.25 -11.71 17.38
CA SER A 353 -29.60 -13.13 17.17
C SER A 353 -29.30 -14.03 18.38
N GLY A 354 -28.56 -13.51 19.38
CA GLY A 354 -28.17 -14.27 20.58
C GLY A 354 -26.96 -15.18 20.38
N LYS A 355 -26.23 -15.04 19.26
CA LYS A 355 -24.95 -15.71 19.00
C LYS A 355 -23.87 -15.23 19.95
N GLU A 356 -22.83 -16.05 20.12
CA GLU A 356 -21.67 -15.71 20.96
C GLU A 356 -20.94 -14.48 20.42
N THR A 357 -20.44 -13.64 21.33
CA THR A 357 -19.67 -12.44 21.00
C THR A 357 -18.40 -12.42 21.83
N ASP A 358 -17.32 -11.88 21.28
CA ASP A 358 -16.08 -11.61 22.01
C ASP A 358 -15.89 -10.11 22.25
N GLU A 359 -15.04 -9.78 23.20
CA GLU A 359 -14.57 -8.43 23.49
C GLU A 359 -13.06 -8.42 23.75
N ILE A 360 -12.43 -7.26 23.63
CA ILE A 360 -11.01 -7.04 23.97
C ILE A 360 -10.96 -6.04 25.13
N LYS A 361 -10.33 -6.45 26.22
CA LYS A 361 -10.09 -5.56 27.37
C LYS A 361 -9.20 -4.40 26.89
N ARG A 362 -9.74 -3.20 27.05
CA ARG A 362 -9.11 -1.94 26.66
C ARG A 362 -9.20 -0.94 27.80
N ILE A 363 -8.09 -0.30 28.12
CA ILE A 363 -8.02 0.74 29.17
C ILE A 363 -7.38 2.01 28.60
N THR A 364 -7.66 3.14 29.25
CA THR A 364 -7.03 4.43 28.95
C THR A 364 -5.57 4.46 29.41
N ALA A 365 -4.79 5.40 28.90
CA ALA A 365 -3.42 5.64 29.37
C ALA A 365 -3.39 6.04 30.86
N GLU A 366 -4.41 6.75 31.33
CA GLU A 366 -4.55 7.16 32.72
C GLU A 366 -4.75 5.98 33.67
N GLU A 367 -5.65 5.06 33.31
CA GLU A 367 -5.91 3.79 34.03
C GLU A 367 -4.67 2.89 33.98
N PHE A 368 -4.02 2.78 32.82
CA PHE A 368 -2.77 2.04 32.71
C PHE A 368 -1.70 2.58 33.64
N GLY A 369 -1.60 3.90 33.81
CA GLY A 369 -0.67 4.53 34.73
C GLY A 369 -0.96 4.24 36.21
N GLU A 370 -2.18 3.80 36.57
CA GLU A 370 -2.52 3.32 37.91
C GLU A 370 -2.15 1.85 38.12
N GLU A 371 -2.16 1.05 37.04
CA GLU A 371 -1.76 -0.37 37.04
C GLU A 371 -0.25 -0.58 36.79
N PHE A 372 0.47 0.46 36.33
CA PHE A 372 1.88 0.38 35.96
C PHE A 372 2.81 0.21 37.17
N THR A 373 3.65 -0.82 37.11
CA THR A 373 4.73 -1.09 38.07
C THR A 373 5.99 -1.52 37.31
N GLU A 374 7.17 -1.50 37.93
CA GLU A 374 8.44 -1.86 37.27
C GLU A 374 8.45 -3.27 36.64
N ASN A 375 7.54 -4.17 37.04
CA ASN A 375 7.52 -5.55 36.55
C ASN A 375 6.43 -5.81 35.49
N VAL A 376 5.65 -4.80 35.07
CA VAL A 376 4.61 -5.04 34.06
C VAL A 376 5.23 -5.25 32.69
N LYS A 377 4.76 -6.27 31.95
CA LYS A 377 5.19 -6.49 30.58
C LYS A 377 4.42 -5.55 29.64
N VAL A 378 5.15 -4.79 28.84
CA VAL A 378 4.60 -3.91 27.82
C VAL A 378 5.14 -4.32 26.46
N ILE A 379 4.24 -4.53 25.49
CA ILE A 379 4.59 -4.82 24.11
C ILE A 379 4.25 -3.60 23.25
N ASP A 380 5.27 -3.06 22.59
CA ASP A 380 5.13 -1.97 21.64
C ASP A 380 5.12 -2.53 20.22
N VAL A 381 4.00 -2.37 19.51
CA VAL A 381 3.83 -2.86 18.13
C VAL A 381 4.05 -1.80 17.06
N ARG A 382 4.64 -0.64 17.41
CA ARG A 382 5.08 0.37 16.44
C ARG A 382 6.24 -0.15 15.57
N LYS A 383 6.59 0.59 14.52
CA LYS A 383 7.80 0.32 13.73
C LYS A 383 9.04 0.45 14.62
N GLU A 384 10.12 -0.23 14.25
CA GLU A 384 11.41 -0.16 14.95
C GLU A 384 11.91 1.28 15.08
N THR A 385 11.80 2.05 14.00
CA THR A 385 12.13 3.47 13.99
C THR A 385 11.32 4.23 15.04
N GLU A 386 10.00 4.11 15.06
CA GLU A 386 9.17 4.78 16.08
C GLU A 386 9.52 4.39 17.51
N TYR A 387 9.88 3.11 17.74
CA TYR A 387 10.31 2.61 19.05
C TYR A 387 11.66 3.22 19.46
N GLU A 388 12.67 3.19 18.58
CA GLU A 388 13.99 3.75 18.84
C GLU A 388 13.99 5.25 19.09
N ALA A 389 13.08 5.98 18.45
CA ALA A 389 12.92 7.41 18.66
C ALA A 389 12.58 7.72 20.11
N GLU A 390 11.60 6.99 20.68
CA GLU A 390 11.16 7.12 22.07
C GLU A 390 10.18 6.00 22.41
N HIS A 391 10.31 5.37 23.58
CA HIS A 391 9.43 4.32 24.07
C HIS A 391 9.32 4.35 25.60
N ILE A 392 8.38 3.57 26.16
CA ILE A 392 8.33 3.31 27.61
C ILE A 392 9.55 2.45 27.97
N ASN A 393 10.29 2.82 29.01
CA ASN A 393 11.44 2.03 29.48
C ASN A 393 11.03 0.58 29.74
N GLU A 394 11.88 -0.35 29.31
CA GLU A 394 11.69 -1.80 29.45
C GLU A 394 10.51 -2.40 28.65
N ALA A 395 9.83 -1.62 27.81
CA ALA A 395 8.90 -2.18 26.83
C ALA A 395 9.63 -3.11 25.83
N TYR A 396 8.95 -4.12 25.33
CA TYR A 396 9.46 -5.01 24.30
C TYR A 396 9.01 -4.53 22.93
N SER A 397 9.97 -4.18 22.06
CA SER A 397 9.69 -3.90 20.65
C SER A 397 9.28 -5.18 19.92
N LYS A 398 8.04 -5.23 19.44
CA LYS A 398 7.46 -6.33 18.67
C LYS A 398 6.58 -5.76 17.56
N PRO A 399 7.16 -5.17 16.51
CA PRO A 399 6.38 -4.48 15.47
C PRO A 399 5.29 -5.37 14.87
N LEU A 400 4.11 -4.77 14.60
CA LEU A 400 2.96 -5.49 14.06
C LEU A 400 3.30 -6.23 12.75
N ALA A 401 4.16 -5.65 11.90
CA ALA A 401 4.59 -6.25 10.63
C ALA A 401 5.16 -7.68 10.79
N TYR A 402 5.74 -8.00 11.96
CA TYR A 402 6.36 -9.30 12.25
C TYR A 402 5.54 -10.15 13.21
N ILE A 403 4.24 -9.85 13.41
CA ILE A 403 3.40 -10.57 14.39
C ILE A 403 3.40 -12.07 14.19
N ASN A 404 3.47 -12.54 12.94
CA ASN A 404 3.55 -13.96 12.62
C ASN A 404 4.86 -14.63 13.09
N ASP A 405 5.92 -13.85 13.24
CA ASP A 405 7.24 -14.35 13.65
C ASP A 405 7.36 -14.40 15.18
N TRP A 406 6.75 -13.44 15.88
CA TRP A 406 6.91 -13.33 17.33
C TRP A 406 5.72 -13.80 18.17
N VAL A 407 4.52 -13.98 17.61
CA VAL A 407 3.31 -14.34 18.40
C VAL A 407 3.52 -15.59 19.25
N ASN A 408 4.17 -16.62 18.70
CA ASN A 408 4.41 -17.90 19.36
C ASN A 408 5.45 -17.80 20.48
N SER A 409 6.18 -16.68 20.58
CA SER A 409 7.13 -16.40 21.66
C SER A 409 6.48 -15.74 22.88
N VAL A 410 5.21 -15.33 22.77
CA VAL A 410 4.47 -14.73 23.89
C VAL A 410 4.04 -15.82 24.86
N ASP A 411 4.40 -15.65 26.13
CA ASP A 411 3.94 -16.51 27.22
C ASP A 411 2.47 -16.23 27.52
N ASN A 412 1.60 -17.23 27.31
CA ASN A 412 0.16 -17.11 27.52
C ASN A 412 -0.25 -17.19 29.02
N SER A 413 0.70 -17.40 29.93
CA SER A 413 0.46 -17.46 31.38
C SER A 413 0.66 -16.12 32.09
N GLU A 414 1.35 -15.17 31.48
CA GLU A 414 1.71 -13.90 32.10
C GLU A 414 0.97 -12.71 31.47
N HIS A 415 0.39 -11.82 32.27
CA HIS A 415 -0.34 -10.68 31.73
C HIS A 415 0.60 -9.65 31.09
N PHE A 416 0.21 -9.08 29.95
CA PHE A 416 0.94 -7.99 29.31
C PHE A 416 0.01 -6.90 28.76
N TYR A 417 0.55 -5.69 28.62
CA TYR A 417 -0.13 -4.56 27.98
C TYR A 417 0.41 -4.38 26.57
N ILE A 418 -0.46 -4.01 25.64
CA ILE A 418 -0.07 -3.80 24.23
C ILE A 418 -0.52 -2.43 23.75
N HIS A 419 0.38 -1.72 23.08
CA HIS A 419 0.08 -0.42 22.48
C HIS A 419 0.81 -0.23 21.16
N CYS A 420 0.33 0.74 20.38
CA CYS A 420 1.06 1.29 19.25
C CYS A 420 1.20 2.81 19.42
N ALA A 421 1.26 3.60 18.34
CA ALA A 421 1.28 5.06 18.45
C ALA A 421 -0.07 5.65 18.90
N GLY A 422 -1.20 5.11 18.42
CA GLY A 422 -2.52 5.73 18.56
C GLY A 422 -3.71 4.77 18.68
N GLY A 423 -3.48 3.48 18.95
CA GLY A 423 -4.53 2.46 19.13
C GLY A 423 -4.89 1.63 17.89
N TYR A 424 -4.62 2.12 16.67
CA TYR A 424 -5.01 1.41 15.45
C TYR A 424 -4.28 0.07 15.26
N ARG A 425 -2.93 0.08 15.22
CA ARG A 425 -2.12 -1.13 15.01
C ARG A 425 -2.17 -2.09 16.21
N SER A 426 -2.32 -1.57 17.41
CA SER A 426 -2.47 -2.38 18.61
C SER A 426 -3.79 -3.14 18.64
N MET A 427 -4.88 -2.56 18.11
CA MET A 427 -6.13 -3.31 17.94
C MET A 427 -6.04 -4.41 16.88
N ILE A 428 -5.33 -4.16 15.76
CA ILE A 428 -5.03 -5.22 14.77
C ILE A 428 -4.29 -6.37 15.47
N ALA A 429 -3.19 -6.06 16.19
CA ALA A 429 -2.43 -7.06 16.94
C ALA A 429 -3.30 -7.81 17.97
N ALA A 430 -4.12 -7.07 18.73
CA ALA A 430 -5.02 -7.62 19.74
C ALA A 430 -6.04 -8.59 19.13
N SER A 431 -6.65 -8.25 17.99
CA SER A 431 -7.60 -9.14 17.30
C SER A 431 -6.93 -10.42 16.78
N ILE A 432 -5.69 -10.33 16.28
CA ILE A 432 -4.90 -11.50 15.85
C ILE A 432 -4.54 -12.38 17.04
N LEU A 433 -4.11 -11.79 18.16
CA LEU A 433 -3.82 -12.51 19.40
C LEU A 433 -5.08 -13.21 19.91
N GLN A 434 -6.22 -12.52 19.93
CA GLN A 434 -7.51 -13.08 20.33
C GLN A 434 -7.92 -14.25 19.42
N ALA A 435 -7.83 -14.11 18.10
CA ALA A 435 -8.14 -15.19 17.16
C ALA A 435 -7.21 -16.41 17.32
N ARG A 436 -6.02 -16.22 17.89
CA ARG A 436 -5.04 -17.29 18.19
C ARG A 436 -5.13 -17.84 19.61
N GLY A 437 -6.14 -17.47 20.38
CA GLY A 437 -6.38 -18.00 21.72
C GLY A 437 -5.61 -17.33 22.85
N TYR A 438 -4.91 -16.22 22.59
CA TYR A 438 -4.34 -15.39 23.65
C TYR A 438 -5.44 -14.57 24.29
N ARG A 439 -5.48 -14.54 25.62
CA ARG A 439 -6.52 -13.84 26.41
C ARG A 439 -5.92 -13.02 27.56
N ASN A 440 -4.62 -13.15 27.78
CA ASN A 440 -3.87 -12.60 28.90
C ASN A 440 -3.31 -11.20 28.61
N PHE A 441 -4.02 -10.35 27.86
CA PHE A 441 -3.53 -9.01 27.53
C PHE A 441 -4.57 -7.91 27.70
N THR A 442 -4.10 -6.68 27.84
CA THR A 442 -4.92 -5.46 27.83
C THR A 442 -4.39 -4.50 26.77
N GLU A 443 -5.26 -3.98 25.89
CA GLU A 443 -4.89 -2.96 24.90
C GLU A 443 -5.00 -1.56 25.51
N ILE A 444 -4.06 -0.67 25.16
CA ILE A 444 -4.02 0.71 25.67
C ILE A 444 -4.57 1.68 24.62
N ASP A 445 -5.69 2.32 24.95
CA ASP A 445 -6.30 3.34 24.10
C ASP A 445 -5.40 4.58 23.95
N GLY A 446 -5.46 5.21 22.78
CA GLY A 446 -4.62 6.35 22.41
C GLY A 446 -3.13 6.05 22.28
N GLY A 447 -2.68 4.83 22.61
CA GLY A 447 -1.32 4.35 22.46
C GLY A 447 -0.25 5.23 23.11
N PHE A 448 0.97 5.20 22.55
CA PHE A 448 2.12 5.95 23.03
C PHE A 448 1.86 7.47 23.08
N ASN A 449 1.06 8.01 22.16
CA ASN A 449 0.70 9.43 22.15
C ASN A 449 -0.08 9.82 23.42
N ALA A 450 -1.03 8.99 23.85
CA ALA A 450 -1.77 9.23 25.10
C ALA A 450 -0.89 8.99 26.32
N ILE A 451 -0.13 7.88 26.34
CA ILE A 451 0.81 7.52 27.42
C ILE A 451 1.78 8.68 27.70
N LYS A 452 2.41 9.23 26.65
CA LYS A 452 3.35 10.35 26.78
C LYS A 452 2.71 11.59 27.41
N ASN A 453 1.45 11.89 27.09
CA ASN A 453 0.74 13.04 27.64
C ASN A 453 0.36 12.91 29.12
N THR A 454 0.37 11.70 29.68
CA THR A 454 0.04 11.50 31.10
C THR A 454 1.19 11.86 32.05
N GLU A 455 2.44 11.89 31.57
CA GLU A 455 3.67 12.05 32.37
C GLU A 455 3.83 11.02 33.52
N LYS A 456 3.07 9.91 33.49
CA LYS A 456 3.10 8.87 34.53
C LYS A 456 4.12 7.75 34.29
N PHE A 457 4.76 7.72 33.11
CA PHE A 457 5.59 6.59 32.68
C PHE A 457 7.06 6.98 32.53
N PRO A 458 7.99 6.11 32.93
CA PRO A 458 9.40 6.31 32.62
C PRO A 458 9.63 6.09 31.13
N LEU A 459 10.02 7.12 30.40
CA LEU A 459 10.29 7.06 28.96
C LEU A 459 11.80 7.02 28.69
N SER A 460 12.18 6.45 27.55
CA SER A 460 13.53 6.55 27.02
C SER A 460 13.83 8.00 26.64
N ASN A 461 15.11 8.36 26.56
CA ASN A 461 15.48 9.66 26.01
C ASN A 461 15.06 9.73 24.53
N PHE A 462 14.48 10.86 24.12
CA PHE A 462 14.16 11.08 22.72
C PHE A 462 15.43 11.18 21.87
N VAL A 463 15.50 10.36 20.82
CA VAL A 463 16.58 10.38 19.84
C VAL A 463 16.02 10.85 18.50
N CYS A 464 16.59 11.93 17.96
CA CYS A 464 16.25 12.37 16.62
C CYS A 464 16.69 11.30 15.63
N GLN A 465 15.72 10.74 14.91
CA GLN A 465 15.97 9.63 14.00
C GLN A 465 16.87 10.09 12.85
N THR A 466 18.06 9.52 12.78
CA THR A 466 18.91 9.68 11.60
C THR A 466 19.21 8.34 10.95
N LYS A 467 19.31 7.24 11.73
CA LYS A 467 19.42 5.83 11.29
C LYS A 467 18.93 4.87 12.39
N THR A 468 18.44 3.70 12.00
CA THR A 468 18.05 2.54 12.85
C THR A 468 19.00 1.39 12.50
N LEU A 469 19.54 0.70 13.51
CA LEU A 469 20.68 -0.24 13.37
C LEU A 469 20.24 -1.70 13.41
#